data_AF-Q4GXM1-F1
#
_entry.id   AF-Q4GXM1-F1
#
_cell.length_a   1.000
_cell.length_b   1.000
_cell.length_c   1.000
_cell.angle_alpha   90.00
_cell.angle_beta   90.00
_cell.angle_gamma   90.00
#
_symmetry.space_group_name_H-M   'P 1'
#
loop_
_entity.id
_entity.type
_entity.pdbx_description
1 polymer ?
#
loop_
_entity_poly.entity_id
_entity_poly.type
_entity_poly.pdbx_seq_one_letter_code
_entity_poly.pdbx_strand_id
1 'polypeptide(L)'
;LRAGTNTVTKLIEQKKAQLVVIAHDVDPLELVLFLPALCRKMGVPYCIVKGKARLGLLVRRKTCSSVALTQVDSGDRASFSKLIEAIKTNYNDRGDEIRRHWGGGLLGSKSAARIAKLERAKARELAQKQG
;
A
#
# COMPACT_ATOMS: atom_id res chain seq x y z
N LEU A 1 6.51 -7.51 18.86
CA LEU A 1 6.37 -7.59 17.38
C LEU A 1 6.38 -9.05 16.95
N ARG A 2 5.53 -9.44 15.99
CA ARG A 2 5.52 -10.78 15.38
C ARG A 2 5.78 -10.62 13.89
N ALA A 3 6.66 -11.43 13.31
CA ALA A 3 7.14 -11.25 11.95
C ALA A 3 7.01 -12.53 11.13
N GLY A 4 6.82 -12.36 9.82
CA GLY A 4 6.68 -13.46 8.87
C GLY A 4 5.22 -13.75 8.53
N THR A 5 4.96 -13.97 7.25
CA THR A 5 3.61 -14.09 6.69
C THR A 5 2.75 -15.11 7.43
N ASN A 6 3.22 -16.33 7.64
CA ASN A 6 2.42 -17.40 8.28
C ASN A 6 2.00 -17.07 9.72
N THR A 7 2.86 -16.38 10.47
CA THR A 7 2.53 -15.96 11.84
C THR A 7 1.57 -14.78 11.83
N VAL A 8 1.80 -13.82 10.92
CA VAL A 8 0.95 -12.63 10.75
C VAL A 8 -0.46 -13.01 10.32
N THR A 9 -0.63 -13.93 9.36
CA THR A 9 -1.95 -14.41 8.91
C THR A 9 -2.76 -15.01 10.04
N LYS A 10 -2.15 -15.93 10.81
CA LYS A 10 -2.80 -16.53 11.98
C LYS A 10 -3.25 -15.49 13.00
N LEU A 11 -2.46 -14.44 13.22
CA LEU A 11 -2.81 -13.36 14.17
C LEU A 11 -3.95 -12.47 13.65
N ILE A 12 -4.03 -12.26 12.34
CA ILE A 12 -5.14 -11.53 11.70
C ILE A 12 -6.43 -12.34 11.82
N GLU A 13 -6.38 -13.63 11.51
CA GLU A 13 -7.54 -14.54 11.61
C GLU A 13 -8.05 -14.65 13.05
N GLN A 14 -7.14 -14.67 14.04
CA GLN A 14 -7.50 -14.67 15.45
C GLN A 14 -7.90 -13.27 15.99
N LYS A 15 -7.88 -12.23 15.15
CA LYS A 15 -8.10 -10.82 15.55
C LYS A 15 -7.21 -10.36 16.71
N LYS A 16 -6.01 -10.93 16.84
CA LYS A 16 -5.02 -10.57 17.87
C LYS A 16 -4.04 -9.50 17.38
N ALA A 17 -3.99 -9.23 16.08
CA ALA A 17 -3.20 -8.15 15.52
C ALA A 17 -3.95 -6.81 15.67
N GLN A 18 -3.28 -5.82 16.24
CA GLN A 18 -3.78 -4.44 16.34
C GLN A 18 -3.39 -3.61 15.11
N LEU A 19 -2.24 -3.91 14.50
CA LEU A 19 -1.77 -3.28 13.25
C LEU A 19 -0.92 -4.28 12.47
N VAL A 20 -1.08 -4.29 11.15
CA VAL A 20 -0.28 -5.09 10.21
C VAL A 20 0.47 -4.18 9.25
N VAL A 21 1.78 -4.42 9.12
CA VAL A 21 2.67 -3.70 8.21
C VAL A 21 3.14 -4.65 7.13
N ILE A 22 2.93 -4.28 5.87
CA ILE A 22 3.26 -5.10 4.69
C ILE A 22 4.33 -4.38 3.87
N ALA A 23 5.36 -5.09 3.41
CA ALA A 23 6.36 -4.50 2.52
C ALA A 23 5.82 -4.42 1.07
N HIS A 24 6.16 -3.36 0.34
CA HIS A 24 5.73 -3.19 -1.06
C HIS A 24 6.54 -3.99 -2.10
N ASP A 25 7.77 -4.39 -1.75
CA ASP A 25 8.82 -4.92 -2.65
C ASP A 25 9.11 -6.40 -2.36
N VAL A 26 8.07 -7.11 -1.91
CA VAL A 26 8.14 -8.55 -1.69
C VAL A 26 8.18 -9.26 -3.03
N ASP A 27 9.11 -10.18 -3.13
CA ASP A 27 9.29 -11.07 -4.27
C ASP A 27 9.50 -12.47 -3.68
N PRO A 28 8.60 -13.44 -3.95
CA PRO A 28 7.41 -13.38 -4.81
C PRO A 28 6.20 -12.63 -4.21
N LEU A 29 5.42 -11.93 -5.05
CA LEU A 29 4.26 -11.08 -4.68
C LEU A 29 3.13 -11.86 -4.01
N GLU A 30 2.91 -13.11 -4.44
CA GLU A 30 1.83 -13.99 -4.01
C GLU A 30 1.81 -14.17 -2.48
N LEU A 31 2.98 -14.08 -1.84
CA LEU A 31 3.13 -14.17 -0.39
C LEU A 31 2.38 -13.08 0.37
N VAL A 32 2.15 -11.92 -0.22
CA VAL A 32 1.50 -10.78 0.46
C VAL A 32 0.24 -10.30 -0.24
N LEU A 33 -0.05 -10.78 -1.46
CA LEU A 33 -1.17 -10.33 -2.28
C LEU A 33 -2.53 -10.42 -1.56
N PHE A 34 -2.76 -11.47 -0.78
CA PHE A 34 -4.02 -11.71 -0.08
C PHE A 34 -4.14 -10.95 1.25
N LEU A 35 -3.04 -10.44 1.81
CA LEU A 35 -3.02 -9.83 3.15
C LEU A 35 -3.92 -8.60 3.27
N PRO A 36 -3.94 -7.63 2.32
CA PRO A 36 -4.83 -6.48 2.39
C PRO A 36 -6.31 -6.87 2.44
N ALA A 37 -6.71 -7.86 1.64
CA ALA A 37 -8.09 -8.36 1.61
C ALA A 37 -8.45 -9.06 2.93
N LEU A 38 -7.53 -9.88 3.47
CA LEU A 38 -7.70 -10.56 4.75
C LEU A 38 -7.83 -9.56 5.92
N CYS A 39 -6.94 -8.56 5.99
CA CYS A 39 -6.98 -7.53 7.02
C CYS A 39 -8.31 -6.77 7.01
N ARG A 40 -8.82 -6.40 5.81
CA ARG A 40 -10.11 -5.72 5.67
C ARG A 40 -11.27 -6.59 6.14
N LYS A 41 -11.32 -7.86 5.72
CA LYS A 41 -12.38 -8.80 6.12
C LYS A 41 -12.41 -9.01 7.63
N MET A 42 -11.24 -9.04 8.27
CA MET A 42 -11.12 -9.24 9.72
C MET A 42 -11.22 -7.94 10.54
N GLY A 43 -11.29 -6.77 9.88
CA GLY A 43 -11.36 -5.47 10.53
C GLY A 43 -10.03 -5.00 11.15
N VAL A 44 -8.91 -5.57 10.73
CA VAL A 44 -7.57 -5.23 11.23
C VAL A 44 -6.98 -4.10 10.38
N PRO A 45 -6.48 -3.01 10.99
CA PRO A 45 -5.77 -1.95 10.27
C PRO A 45 -4.50 -2.48 9.60
N TYR A 46 -4.28 -2.10 8.34
CA TYR A 46 -3.05 -2.45 7.62
C TYR A 46 -2.44 -1.25 6.92
N CYS A 47 -1.12 -1.25 6.77
CA CYS A 47 -0.40 -0.30 5.95
C CYS A 47 0.63 -1.01 5.06
N ILE A 48 0.94 -0.37 3.92
CA ILE A 48 1.97 -0.83 2.98
C ILE A 48 3.13 0.15 3.06
N VAL A 49 4.31 -0.34 3.43
CA VAL A 49 5.51 0.47 3.67
C VAL A 49 6.60 0.12 2.65
N LYS A 50 7.40 1.13 2.30
CA LYS A 50 8.54 0.96 1.40
C LYS A 50 9.70 0.22 2.08
N GLY A 51 10.13 -0.88 1.45
CA GLY A 51 11.38 -1.60 1.74
C GLY A 51 11.23 -2.76 2.71
N LYS A 52 11.27 -3.99 2.19
CA LYS A 52 11.34 -5.23 3.00
C LYS A 52 12.62 -5.32 3.82
N ALA A 53 13.69 -4.67 3.37
CA ALA A 53 14.95 -4.55 4.11
C ALA A 53 14.79 -3.70 5.38
N ARG A 54 14.00 -2.62 5.32
CA ARG A 54 13.72 -1.76 6.48
C ARG A 54 12.92 -2.50 7.55
N LEU A 55 11.92 -3.28 7.14
CA LEU A 55 11.19 -4.17 8.05
C LEU A 55 12.09 -5.30 8.57
N GLY A 56 13.01 -5.81 7.75
CA GLY A 56 14.04 -6.77 8.15
C GLY A 56 14.88 -6.23 9.31
N LEU A 57 15.42 -5.01 9.18
CA LEU A 57 16.24 -4.37 10.20
C LEU A 57 15.51 -4.26 11.55
N LEU A 58 14.22 -3.89 11.53
CA LEU A 58 13.37 -3.83 12.73
C LEU A 58 13.31 -5.17 13.48
N VAL A 59 13.29 -6.29 12.76
CA VAL A 59 13.22 -7.63 13.35
C VAL A 59 14.58 -8.35 13.40
N ARG A 60 15.68 -7.61 13.20
CA ARG A 60 17.06 -8.10 13.18
C ARG A 60 17.27 -9.24 12.17
N ARG A 61 16.69 -9.10 10.98
CA ARG A 61 16.88 -9.99 9.81
C ARG A 61 17.27 -9.18 8.59
N LYS A 62 17.76 -9.84 7.53
CA LYS A 62 18.08 -9.17 6.26
C LYS A 62 16.82 -8.58 5.61
N THR A 63 15.72 -9.32 5.62
CA THR A 63 14.44 -8.92 5.02
C THR A 63 13.26 -9.43 5.84
N CYS A 64 12.12 -8.75 5.73
CA CYS A 64 10.85 -9.18 6.29
C CYS A 64 9.69 -8.73 5.39
N SER A 65 8.80 -9.66 5.03
CA SER A 65 7.66 -9.38 4.15
C SER A 65 6.49 -8.71 4.87
N SER A 66 6.21 -9.13 6.11
CA SER A 66 5.11 -8.59 6.91
C SER A 66 5.39 -8.70 8.41
N VAL A 67 4.89 -7.73 9.16
CA VAL A 67 5.03 -7.61 10.62
C VAL A 67 3.69 -7.26 11.22
N ALA A 68 3.36 -7.86 12.37
CA ALA A 68 2.18 -7.56 13.16
C ALA A 68 2.55 -7.05 14.55
N LEU A 69 1.83 -6.02 14.97
CA LEU A 69 1.79 -5.51 16.35
C LEU A 69 0.57 -6.13 17.03
N THR A 70 0.78 -6.87 18.12
CA THR A 70 -0.30 -7.55 18.86
C THR A 70 -0.68 -6.80 20.13
N GLN A 71 0.30 -6.18 20.79
CA GLN A 71 0.14 -5.42 22.02
C GLN A 71 1.13 -4.26 21.99
N VAL A 72 0.74 -3.17 22.65
CA VAL A 72 1.53 -1.95 22.83
C VAL A 72 1.43 -1.59 24.30
N ASP A 73 2.53 -1.14 24.87
CA ASP A 73 2.58 -0.70 26.26
C ASP A 73 1.73 0.56 26.48
N SER A 74 1.32 0.80 27.72
CA SER A 74 0.42 1.91 28.06
C SER A 74 1.00 3.28 27.69
N GLY A 75 2.32 3.45 27.79
CA GLY A 75 3.01 4.71 27.47
C GLY A 75 2.89 5.15 26.01
N ASP A 76 2.87 4.20 25.07
CA ASP A 76 2.84 4.49 23.64
C ASP A 76 1.43 4.43 23.04
N ARG A 77 0.43 4.06 23.85
CA ARG A 77 -0.93 3.78 23.37
C ARG A 77 -1.57 4.99 22.68
N ALA A 78 -1.35 6.21 23.18
CA ALA A 78 -1.90 7.42 22.59
C ALA A 78 -1.32 7.71 21.19
N SER A 79 0.01 7.60 21.04
CA SER A 79 0.70 7.75 19.76
C SER A 79 0.28 6.66 18.77
N PHE A 80 0.11 5.43 19.26
CA PHE A 80 -0.32 4.30 18.45
C PHE A 80 -1.76 4.44 17.95
N SER A 81 -2.69 4.94 18.78
CA SER A 81 -4.07 5.20 18.37
C SER A 81 -4.15 6.24 17.24
N LYS A 82 -3.38 7.33 17.33
CA LYS A 82 -3.28 8.33 16.26
C LYS A 82 -2.76 7.73 14.96
N LEU A 83 -1.74 6.86 15.06
CA LEU A 83 -1.19 6.16 13.90
C LEU A 83 -2.22 5.23 13.25
N ILE A 84 -2.97 4.46 14.04
CA ILE A 84 -4.02 3.57 13.53
C ILE A 84 -5.09 4.36 12.77
N GLU A 85 -5.54 5.49 13.30
CA GLU A 85 -6.58 6.32 12.68
C GLU A 85 -6.13 6.84 11.31
N ALA A 86 -4.91 7.37 11.24
CA ALA A 86 -4.32 7.81 9.98
C ALA A 86 -4.18 6.65 8.97
N ILE A 87 -3.81 5.46 9.43
CA ILE A 87 -3.65 4.28 8.56
C ILE A 87 -5.00 3.79 8.03
N LYS A 88 -6.01 3.68 8.91
CA LYS A 88 -7.36 3.21 8.52
C LYS A 88 -7.95 4.08 7.41
N THR A 89 -7.87 5.40 7.58
CA THR A 89 -8.37 6.38 6.61
C THR A 89 -7.70 6.22 5.24
N ASN A 90 -6.40 5.90 5.22
CA ASN A 90 -5.65 5.77 3.97
C ASN A 90 -5.83 4.43 3.24
N TYR A 91 -6.09 3.34 3.97
CA TYR A 91 -6.09 1.98 3.41
C TYR A 91 -7.40 1.22 3.59
N ASN A 92 -7.84 1.03 4.83
CA ASN A 92 -9.00 0.19 5.13
C ASN A 92 -10.29 0.81 4.58
N ASP A 93 -10.51 2.09 4.85
CA ASP A 93 -11.75 2.81 4.51
C ASP A 93 -11.82 3.08 2.99
N ARG A 94 -10.66 3.34 2.37
CA ARG A 94 -10.51 3.50 0.91
C ARG A 94 -10.39 2.18 0.15
N GLY A 95 -10.67 1.07 0.82
CA GLY A 95 -10.40 -0.25 0.29
C GLY A 95 -11.13 -0.55 -1.04
N ASP A 96 -12.33 -0.03 -1.22
CA ASP A 96 -13.13 -0.23 -2.43
C ASP A 96 -12.68 0.65 -3.60
N GLU A 97 -12.21 1.87 -3.32
CA GLU A 97 -11.55 2.72 -4.32
C GLU A 97 -10.29 2.05 -4.84
N ILE A 98 -9.44 1.56 -3.93
CA ILE A 98 -8.18 0.89 -4.27
C ILE A 98 -8.43 -0.35 -5.14
N ARG A 99 -9.51 -1.11 -4.88
CA ARG A 99 -9.84 -2.31 -5.67
C ARG A 99 -10.29 -1.97 -7.09
N ARG A 100 -10.99 -0.85 -7.28
CA ARG A 100 -11.50 -0.42 -8.60
C ARG A 100 -10.47 0.39 -9.39
N HIS A 101 -9.45 0.91 -8.72
CA HIS A 101 -8.40 1.67 -9.37
C HIS A 101 -7.35 0.75 -9.99
N TRP A 102 -7.35 0.68 -11.32
CA TRP A 102 -6.30 0.02 -12.09
C TRP A 102 -5.11 0.96 -12.24
N GLY A 103 -3.91 0.46 -11.89
CA GLY A 103 -2.65 1.16 -12.12
C GLY A 103 -2.11 0.96 -13.55
N GLY A 104 -1.03 1.66 -13.85
CA GLY A 104 -0.40 1.62 -15.18
C GLY A 104 -0.92 2.69 -16.12
N GLY A 105 -0.83 2.46 -17.43
CA GLY A 105 -1.31 3.41 -18.44
C GLY A 105 -0.45 4.66 -18.64
N LEU A 106 0.69 4.77 -17.94
CA LEU A 106 1.64 5.86 -18.12
C LEU A 106 2.52 5.58 -19.34
N LEU A 107 2.43 6.44 -20.35
CA LEU A 107 3.29 6.36 -21.52
C LEU A 107 4.72 6.82 -21.18
N GLY A 108 5.70 6.23 -21.85
CA GLY A 108 7.07 6.72 -21.78
C GLY A 108 7.19 8.16 -22.29
N SER A 109 8.16 8.90 -21.75
CA SER A 109 8.37 10.34 -22.00
C SER A 109 8.43 10.70 -23.49
N LYS A 110 9.11 9.87 -24.30
CA LYS A 110 9.21 10.07 -25.76
C LYS A 110 7.85 9.96 -26.46
N SER A 111 7.04 8.96 -26.10
CA SER A 111 5.73 8.75 -26.72
C SER A 111 4.75 9.84 -26.30
N ALA A 112 4.74 10.20 -25.00
CA ALA A 112 3.93 11.29 -24.46
C ALA A 112 4.26 12.64 -25.15
N ALA A 113 5.55 12.96 -25.33
CA ALA A 113 5.99 14.18 -26.00
C ALA A 113 5.55 14.22 -27.49
N ARG A 114 5.60 13.08 -28.19
CA ARG A 114 5.12 12.98 -29.58
C ARG A 114 3.62 13.25 -29.66
N ILE A 115 2.82 12.64 -28.79
CA ILE A 115 1.36 12.86 -28.73
C ILE A 115 1.05 14.32 -28.43
N ALA A 116 1.70 14.91 -27.43
CA ALA A 116 1.52 16.31 -27.08
C ALA A 116 1.88 17.27 -28.24
N LYS A 117 2.93 16.97 -29.00
CA LYS A 117 3.30 17.75 -30.20
C LYS A 117 2.21 17.68 -31.28
N LEU A 118 1.66 16.50 -31.53
CA LEU A 118 0.57 16.29 -32.49
C LEU A 118 -0.72 16.98 -32.04
N GLU A 119 -1.09 16.86 -30.77
CA GLU A 119 -2.27 17.55 -30.21
C GLU A 119 -2.14 19.07 -30.30
N ARG A 120 -0.95 19.61 -29.99
CA ARG A 120 -0.69 21.06 -30.14
C ARG A 120 -0.79 21.52 -31.58
N ALA A 121 -0.33 20.72 -32.55
CA ALA A 121 -0.47 21.02 -33.97
C ALA A 121 -1.95 21.01 -34.40
N LYS A 122 -2.71 19.98 -34.00
CA LYS A 122 -4.16 19.89 -34.26
C LYS A 122 -4.95 21.05 -33.65
N ALA A 123 -4.65 21.43 -32.41
CA ALA A 123 -5.30 22.53 -31.73
C ALA A 123 -5.05 23.88 -32.44
N ARG A 124 -3.83 24.09 -32.94
CA ARG A 124 -3.49 25.27 -33.75
C ARG A 124 -4.28 25.30 -35.06
N GLU A 125 -4.35 24.17 -35.76
CA GLU A 125 -5.11 24.05 -37.01
C GLU A 125 -6.61 24.31 -36.82
N LEU A 126 -7.20 23.75 -35.75
CA LEU A 126 -8.61 23.95 -35.43
C LEU A 126 -8.91 25.42 -35.08
N ALA A 127 -8.05 26.07 -34.30
CA ALA A 127 -8.21 27.48 -33.94
C ALA A 127 -8.15 28.40 -35.18
N GLN A 128 -7.27 28.10 -36.15
CA GLN A 128 -7.19 28.84 -37.41
C GLN A 128 -8.38 28.61 -38.35
N LYS A 129 -9.10 27.48 -38.21
CA LYS A 129 -10.31 27.18 -38.99
C LYS A 129 -11.59 27.81 -38.43
N GLN A 130 -11.58 28.18 -37.15
CA GLN A 130 -12.74 28.76 -36.46
C GLN A 130 -12.76 30.29 -36.46
N GLY A 131 -11.62 30.94 -36.71
CA GLY A 131 -11.51 32.38 -36.97
C GLY A 131 -11.52 32.67 -38.46
#